data_AF-A0A7J9PCM9-F1
#
_entry.id   AF-A0A7J9PCM9-F1
#
_cell.length_a   1.000
_cell.length_b   1.000
_cell.length_c   1.000
_cell.angle_alpha   90.00
_cell.angle_beta   90.00
_cell.angle_gamma   90.00
#
_symmetry.space_group_name_H-M   'P 1'
#
loop_
_entity.id
_entity.type
_entity.pdbx_description
1 polymer ?
#
loop_
_entity_poly.entity_id
_entity_poly.type
_entity_poly.pdbx_seq_one_letter_code
_entity_poly.pdbx_strand_id
1 'polypeptide(L)'
;MSTNYIKRLIQEGYLKDTSVIVVLLGENTQKRKHVDWEISGAIDKMVGNYSGLIGLCLPTHPAYGKKNYTPDSIPPRLEDNLNSGYARMYDWTENPSTIKRLVNEAFTRKNNNSDLIDNSRNQFQRNR
;
A
#
# COMPACT_ATOMS: atom_id res chain seq x y z
N MET A 1 -5.49 19.25 2.03
CA MET A 1 -5.44 19.05 0.56
C MET A 1 -6.13 17.75 0.22
N SER A 2 -6.98 17.75 -0.82
CA SER A 2 -7.98 16.70 -1.03
C SER A 2 -7.40 15.47 -1.72
N THR A 3 -7.78 14.29 -1.24
CA THR A 3 -7.54 12.94 -1.79
C THR A 3 -7.69 12.85 -3.32
N ASN A 4 -8.45 13.78 -3.92
CA ASN A 4 -8.69 13.87 -5.36
C ASN A 4 -7.45 14.27 -6.16
N TYR A 5 -6.57 15.13 -5.65
CA TYR A 5 -5.32 15.47 -6.33
C TYR A 5 -4.38 14.26 -6.40
N ILE A 6 -4.35 13.47 -5.34
CA ILE A 6 -3.57 12.23 -5.22
C ILE A 6 -4.09 11.17 -6.21
N LYS A 7 -5.41 10.94 -6.24
CA LYS A 7 -6.04 10.04 -7.20
C LYS A 7 -5.71 10.43 -8.64
N ARG A 8 -5.74 11.73 -8.93
CA ARG A 8 -5.45 12.25 -10.27
C ARG A 8 -3.99 12.04 -10.68
N LEU A 9 -3.02 12.33 -9.81
CA LEU A 9 -1.59 12.08 -10.10
C LEU A 9 -1.27 10.59 -10.35
N ILE A 10 -1.90 9.69 -9.60
CA ILE A 10 -1.73 8.24 -9.78
C ILE A 10 -2.39 7.79 -11.10
N GLN A 11 -3.59 8.29 -11.39
CA GLN A 11 -4.33 7.91 -12.60
C GLN A 11 -3.69 8.44 -13.89
N GLU A 12 -3.23 9.70 -13.90
CA GLU A 12 -2.62 10.33 -15.09
C GLU A 12 -1.22 9.77 -15.42
N GLY A 13 -0.49 9.21 -14.44
CA GLY A 13 0.88 8.74 -14.62
C GLY A 13 1.06 7.26 -14.99
N TYR A 14 0.06 6.40 -14.72
CA TYR A 14 0.32 4.94 -14.59
C TYR A 14 -0.71 3.99 -15.21
N LEU A 15 -1.84 4.46 -15.72
CA LEU A 15 -2.87 3.56 -16.27
C LEU A 15 -2.62 3.21 -17.74
N LYS A 16 -1.71 2.25 -17.96
CA LYS A 16 -1.84 1.26 -19.05
C LYS A 16 -1.36 -0.09 -18.51
N ASP A 17 -2.34 -0.96 -18.26
CA ASP A 17 -2.22 -2.39 -17.96
C ASP A 17 -1.57 -2.85 -16.64
N THR A 18 -1.17 -1.96 -15.74
CA THR A 18 -0.48 -2.38 -14.51
C THR A 18 -0.94 -1.62 -13.26
N SER A 19 -1.67 -2.31 -12.38
CA SER A 19 -2.18 -1.76 -11.12
C SER A 19 -1.11 -1.78 -10.02
N VAL A 20 -0.85 -0.62 -9.42
CA VAL A 20 -0.17 -0.48 -8.12
C VAL A 20 -1.18 0.06 -7.12
N ILE A 21 -1.30 -0.58 -5.97
CA ILE A 21 -2.12 -0.11 -4.86
C ILE A 21 -1.24 0.69 -3.90
N VAL A 22 -1.70 1.91 -3.64
CA VAL A 22 -1.11 2.82 -2.67
C VAL A 22 -1.99 2.89 -1.44
N VAL A 23 -1.50 2.38 -0.31
CA VAL A 23 -2.19 2.43 0.98
C VAL A 23 -1.76 3.70 1.71
N LEU A 24 -2.66 4.66 1.86
CA LEU A 24 -2.41 5.89 2.62
C LEU A 24 -2.64 5.65 4.12
N LEU A 25 -1.57 5.69 4.89
CA LEU A 25 -1.56 5.45 6.33
C LEU A 25 -1.72 6.79 7.06
N GLY A 26 -2.92 7.06 7.56
CA GLY A 26 -3.21 8.15 8.49
C GLY A 26 -3.56 7.60 9.87
N GLU A 27 -3.81 8.49 10.83
CA GLU A 27 -4.00 8.18 12.26
C GLU A 27 -4.95 7.02 12.61
N ASN A 28 -5.93 6.70 11.75
CA ASN A 28 -6.92 5.65 12.00
C ASN A 28 -7.06 4.61 10.86
N THR A 29 -6.07 4.51 9.96
CA THR A 29 -6.18 3.62 8.79
C THR A 29 -6.23 2.14 9.17
N GLN A 30 -5.59 1.70 10.28
CA GLN A 30 -5.60 0.27 10.67
C GLN A 30 -6.98 -0.28 11.08
N LYS A 31 -7.92 0.60 11.43
CA LYS A 31 -9.23 0.20 12.03
C LYS A 31 -10.28 -0.21 10.98
N ARG A 32 -9.98 -0.04 9.69
CA ARG A 32 -10.96 -0.19 8.60
C ARG A 32 -10.82 -1.53 7.89
N LYS A 33 -11.84 -2.39 8.00
CA LYS A 33 -11.90 -3.70 7.31
C LYS A 33 -11.79 -3.58 5.79
N HIS A 34 -12.26 -2.47 5.22
CA HIS A 34 -12.22 -2.23 3.78
C HIS A 34 -10.78 -2.12 3.25
N VAL A 35 -9.84 -1.64 4.05
CA VAL A 35 -8.42 -1.56 3.68
C VAL A 35 -7.82 -2.97 3.56
N ASP A 36 -8.17 -3.87 4.49
CA ASP A 36 -7.75 -5.27 4.42
C ASP A 36 -8.31 -5.97 3.17
N TRP A 37 -9.59 -5.76 2.86
CA TRP A 37 -10.24 -6.36 1.69
C TRP A 37 -9.69 -5.83 0.38
N GLU A 38 -9.42 -4.52 0.28
CA GLU A 38 -8.80 -3.91 -0.90
C GLU A 38 -7.38 -4.45 -1.13
N ILE A 39 -6.56 -4.58 -0.08
CA ILE A 39 -5.23 -5.17 -0.19
C ILE A 39 -5.35 -6.65 -0.60
N SER A 40 -6.24 -7.40 0.06
CA SER A 40 -6.44 -8.83 -0.19
C SER A 40 -6.79 -9.13 -1.63
N GLY A 41 -7.77 -8.44 -2.20
CA GLY A 41 -8.18 -8.65 -3.59
C GLY A 41 -7.13 -8.18 -4.60
N ALA A 42 -6.33 -7.17 -4.27
CA ALA A 42 -5.33 -6.63 -5.18
C ALA A 42 -4.08 -7.49 -5.34
N ILE A 43 -3.74 -8.26 -4.31
CA ILE A 43 -2.62 -9.21 -4.32
C ILE A 43 -3.10 -10.66 -4.51
N ASP A 44 -4.36 -10.87 -4.88
CA ASP A 44 -4.91 -12.19 -5.18
C ASP A 44 -4.74 -12.53 -6.66
N LYS A 45 -4.04 -13.64 -6.93
CA LYS A 45 -3.84 -14.19 -8.28
C LYS A 45 -5.13 -14.68 -8.92
N MET A 46 -6.11 -15.08 -8.11
CA MET A 46 -7.38 -15.62 -8.60
C MET A 46 -8.32 -14.53 -9.12
N VAL A 47 -8.13 -13.28 -8.71
CA VAL A 47 -8.93 -12.12 -9.12
C VAL A 47 -8.31 -11.41 -10.34
N GLY A 48 -7.03 -11.64 -10.63
CA GLY A 48 -6.33 -11.11 -11.81
C GLY A 48 -4.81 -11.19 -11.70
N ASN A 49 -4.09 -10.32 -12.42
CA ASN A 49 -2.65 -10.13 -12.18
C ASN A 49 -2.43 -9.44 -10.84
N TYR A 50 -1.42 -9.88 -10.08
CA TYR A 50 -1.00 -9.22 -8.85
C TYR A 50 -0.83 -7.72 -9.03
N SER A 51 -1.23 -6.92 -8.06
CA SER A 51 -0.94 -5.49 -8.03
C SER A 51 0.33 -5.22 -7.21
N GLY A 52 1.14 -4.26 -7.62
CA GLY A 52 2.22 -3.77 -6.75
C GLY A 52 1.63 -3.15 -5.49
N LEU A 53 2.31 -3.28 -4.36
CA LEU A 53 1.81 -2.78 -3.07
C LEU A 53 2.81 -1.82 -2.43
N ILE A 54 2.33 -0.64 -2.04
CA ILE A 54 3.12 0.36 -1.32
C ILE A 54 2.30 1.04 -0.22
N GLY A 55 2.92 1.23 0.95
CA GLY A 55 2.38 2.06 2.02
C GLY A 55 2.99 3.46 1.99
N LEU A 56 2.17 4.50 2.10
CA LEU A 56 2.61 5.88 2.27
C LEU A 56 2.13 6.42 3.62
N CYS A 57 3.08 6.70 4.51
CA CYS A 57 2.83 7.29 5.81
C CYS A 57 2.50 8.77 5.66
N LEU A 58 1.27 9.18 5.99
CA LEU A 58 0.86 10.58 5.92
C LEU A 58 1.41 11.37 7.11
N PRO A 59 1.57 12.70 7.00
CA PRO A 59 2.00 13.56 8.11
C PRO A 59 1.12 13.48 9.36
N THR A 60 -0.14 13.05 9.19
CA THR A 60 -1.10 12.85 10.30
C THR A 60 -0.89 11.53 11.05
N HIS A 61 -0.02 10.64 10.57
CA HIS A 61 0.24 9.37 11.20
C HIS A 61 1.31 9.50 12.30
N PRO A 62 1.12 8.90 13.50
CA PRO A 62 2.08 9.02 14.60
C PRO A 62 3.50 8.52 14.30
N ALA A 63 3.65 7.67 13.28
CA ALA A 63 4.95 7.13 12.82
C ALA A 63 5.61 7.96 11.70
N TYR A 64 5.00 9.04 11.22
CA TYR A 64 5.56 9.87 10.16
C TYR A 64 6.92 10.44 10.56
N GLY A 65 7.93 10.30 9.71
CA GLY A 65 9.29 10.76 9.98
C GLY A 65 10.04 9.93 11.03
N LYS A 66 9.47 8.81 11.50
CA LYS A 66 10.11 7.90 12.45
C LYS A 66 10.66 6.69 11.71
N LYS A 67 11.79 6.15 12.21
CA LYS A 67 12.41 4.94 11.65
C LYS A 67 11.55 3.69 11.83
N ASN A 68 10.71 3.69 12.87
CA ASN A 68 9.89 2.54 13.25
C ASN A 68 8.41 2.93 13.34
N TYR A 69 7.55 2.02 12.94
CA TYR A 69 6.12 2.05 13.20
C TYR A 69 5.78 1.03 14.28
N THR A 70 4.68 1.24 15.01
CA THR A 70 4.13 0.21 15.88
C THR A 70 3.31 -0.76 15.02
N PRO A 71 3.42 -2.09 15.20
CA PRO A 71 2.59 -3.07 14.50
C PRO A 71 1.10 -2.70 14.44
N ASP A 72 0.57 -2.22 15.57
CA ASP A 72 -0.83 -1.80 15.69
C ASP A 72 -1.19 -0.49 14.97
N SER A 73 -0.23 0.21 14.34
CA SER A 73 -0.46 1.45 13.60
C SER A 73 -0.68 1.26 12.10
N ILE A 74 -0.48 0.05 11.58
CA ILE A 74 -0.65 -0.23 10.15
C ILE A 74 -1.64 -1.36 9.91
N PRO A 75 -2.29 -1.41 8.72
CA PRO A 75 -3.13 -2.52 8.34
C PRO A 75 -2.34 -3.83 8.42
N PRO A 76 -2.87 -4.85 9.09
CA PRO A 76 -2.11 -6.08 9.27
C PRO A 76 -1.66 -6.70 7.93
N ARG A 77 -2.53 -6.84 6.92
CA ARG A 77 -2.10 -7.43 5.64
C ARG A 77 -1.00 -6.64 4.93
N LEU A 78 -0.91 -5.32 5.16
CA LEU A 78 0.24 -4.54 4.70
C LEU A 78 1.49 -4.95 5.46
N GLU A 79 1.40 -5.10 6.79
CA GLU A 79 2.51 -5.58 7.64
C GLU A 79 3.07 -6.93 7.17
N ASP A 80 2.21 -7.90 6.83
CA ASP A 80 2.68 -9.21 6.33
C ASP A 80 3.54 -9.06 5.08
N ASN A 81 3.10 -8.20 4.17
CA ASN A 81 3.81 -7.94 2.92
C ASN A 81 5.04 -7.03 3.11
N LEU A 82 5.10 -6.24 4.18
CA LEU A 82 6.33 -5.55 4.60
C LEU A 82 7.36 -6.56 5.14
N ASN A 83 6.91 -7.51 5.96
CA ASN A 83 7.74 -8.53 6.58
C ASN A 83 8.28 -9.53 5.55
N SER A 84 7.45 -9.92 4.57
CA SER A 84 7.87 -10.80 3.47
C SER A 84 8.80 -10.10 2.46
N GLY A 85 8.83 -8.76 2.47
CA GLY A 85 9.61 -7.95 1.54
C GLY A 85 8.92 -7.68 0.20
N TYR A 86 7.66 -8.10 0.02
CA TYR A 86 6.86 -7.79 -1.16
C TYR A 86 6.53 -6.29 -1.27
N ALA A 87 6.16 -5.68 -0.14
CA ALA A 87 5.81 -4.28 -0.04
C ALA A 87 6.93 -3.46 0.63
N ARG A 88 6.87 -2.14 0.41
CA ARG A 88 7.65 -1.17 1.17
C ARG A 88 6.77 -0.05 1.67
N MET A 89 7.23 0.60 2.73
CA MET A 89 6.59 1.76 3.32
C MET A 89 7.55 2.95 3.25
N TYR A 90 7.01 4.12 2.93
CA TYR A 90 7.76 5.37 2.87
C TYR A 90 6.94 6.49 3.51
N ASP A 91 7.62 7.55 3.94
CA ASP A 91 6.94 8.79 4.29
C ASP A 91 6.40 9.47 3.03
N TRP A 92 5.21 10.05 3.18
CA TRP A 92 4.59 10.89 2.16
C TRP A 92 5.50 12.07 1.78
N THR A 93 5.45 12.44 0.51
CA THR A 93 6.09 13.66 0.00
C THR A 93 5.22 14.28 -1.08
N GLU A 94 5.25 15.61 -1.18
CA GLU A 94 4.57 16.34 -2.25
C GLU A 94 5.39 16.36 -3.55
N ASN A 95 6.61 15.82 -3.55
CA ASN A 95 7.47 15.76 -4.73
C ASN A 95 6.97 14.70 -5.73
N PRO A 96 6.44 15.09 -6.90
CA PRO A 96 5.84 14.16 -7.85
C PRO A 96 6.85 13.14 -8.40
N SER A 97 8.11 13.54 -8.59
CA SER A 97 9.16 12.66 -9.09
C SER A 97 9.51 11.56 -8.08
N THR A 98 9.43 11.87 -6.79
CA THR A 98 9.64 10.87 -5.74
C THR A 98 8.48 9.89 -5.71
N ILE A 99 7.23 10.37 -5.70
CA ILE A 99 6.04 9.52 -5.79
C ILE A 99 6.10 8.62 -7.04
N LYS A 100 6.51 9.20 -8.18
CA LYS A 100 6.71 8.46 -9.42
C LYS A 100 7.70 7.30 -9.21
N ARG A 101 8.88 7.58 -8.67
CA ARG A 101 9.90 6.55 -8.38
C ARG A 101 9.36 5.45 -7.46
N LEU A 102 8.68 5.81 -6.38
CA LEU A 102 8.14 4.86 -5.41
C LEU A 102 7.11 3.90 -6.04
N VAL A 103 6.22 4.43 -6.89
CA VAL A 103 5.23 3.62 -7.61
C VAL A 103 5.91 2.67 -8.60
N ASN A 104 6.91 3.16 -9.36
CA ASN A 104 7.70 2.31 -10.26
C ASN A 104 8.40 1.17 -9.50
N GLU A 105 8.93 1.44 -8.32
CA GLU A 105 9.60 0.46 -7.49
C GLU A 105 8.64 -0.65 -7.03
N ALA A 106 7.43 -0.29 -6.60
CA ALA A 106 6.38 -1.23 -6.26
C ALA A 106 5.93 -2.05 -7.49
N PHE A 107 5.86 -1.42 -8.65
CA PHE A 107 5.56 -2.11 -9.90
C PHE A 107 6.66 -3.12 -10.29
N THR A 108 7.94 -2.78 -10.15
CA THR A 108 9.04 -3.73 -10.41
C THR A 108 8.98 -4.91 -9.45
N ARG A 109 8.69 -4.70 -8.16
CA ARG A 109 8.55 -5.78 -7.17
C ARG A 109 7.43 -6.74 -7.50
N LYS A 110 6.27 -6.24 -7.95
CA LYS A 110 5.18 -7.10 -8.42
C LYS A 110 5.67 -8.16 -9.42
N ASN A 111 6.55 -7.78 -10.34
CA ASN A 111 7.02 -8.70 -11.40
C ASN A 111 8.14 -9.62 -10.90
N ASN A 112 9.02 -9.13 -10.03
CA ASN A 112 10.24 -9.84 -9.64
C ASN A 112 10.10 -10.65 -8.33
N ASN A 113 9.12 -10.31 -7.49
CA ASN A 113 9.00 -10.79 -6.12
C ASN A 113 7.58 -11.29 -5.80
N SER A 114 6.82 -11.71 -6.82
CA SER A 114 5.45 -12.20 -6.63
C SER A 114 5.35 -13.45 -5.73
N ASP A 115 6.46 -14.19 -5.61
CA ASP A 115 6.64 -15.31 -4.68
C ASP A 115 6.69 -14.89 -3.21
N LEU A 116 6.96 -13.61 -2.92
CA LEU A 116 6.99 -13.05 -1.57
C LEU A 116 5.62 -12.54 -1.10
N ILE A 117 4.57 -12.62 -1.92
CA ILE A 117 3.24 -12.16 -1.53
C ILE A 117 2.73 -12.99 -0.35
N ASP A 118 2.36 -12.31 0.73
CA ASP A 118 1.65 -12.94 1.85
C ASP A 118 0.20 -12.47 1.87
N ASN A 119 -0.69 -13.34 1.39
CA ASN A 119 -2.14 -13.15 1.45
C ASN A 119 -2.82 -14.20 2.34
N SER A 120 -2.07 -14.85 3.24
CA SER A 120 -2.53 -15.99 4.05
C SER A 120 -3.54 -15.60 5.15
N ARG A 121 -3.59 -14.31 5.54
CA ARG A 121 -4.50 -13.84 6.58
C ARG A 121 -5.97 -13.98 6.17
N ASN A 122 -6.78 -14.54 7.07
CA ASN A 122 -8.23 -14.49 6.97
C ASN A 122 -8.71 -13.03 6.87
N GLN A 123 -9.62 -12.77 5.93
CA GLN A 123 -10.19 -11.43 5.76
C GLN A 123 -10.92 -10.98 7.03
N PHE A 124 -10.81 -9.70 7.37
CA PHE A 124 -11.52 -9.17 8.53
C PHE A 124 -13.03 -9.30 8.38
N GLN A 125 -13.68 -9.96 9.34
CA GLN A 125 -15.15 -10.07 9.36
C GLN A 125 -15.83 -8.81 9.94
N ARG A 126 -15.13 -8.02 10.78
CA ARG A 126 -15.64 -6.80 11.42
C ARG A 126 -14.55 -5.72 11.46
N ASN A 127 -14.94 -4.44 11.50
CA ASN A 127 -14.00 -3.34 11.77
C ASN A 127 -13.39 -3.49 13.18
N ARG A 128 -12.15 -3.06 13.38
CA ARG A 128 -11.51 -2.97 14.69
C ARG A 128 -11.74 -1.61 15.33
#